data_AF-A0A8T5JYC3-F1
#
_entry.id   AF-A0A8T5JYC3-F1
#
_cell.length_a   1.000
_cell.length_b   1.000
_cell.length_c   1.000
_cell.angle_alpha   90.00
_cell.angle_beta   90.00
_cell.angle_gamma   90.00
#
_symmetry.space_group_name_H-M   'P 1'
#
loop_
_entity.id
_entity.type
_entity.pdbx_description
1 polymer ?
#
loop_
_entity_poly.entity_id
_entity_poly.type
_entity_poly.pdbx_seq_one_letter_code
_entity_poly.pdbx_strand_id
1 'polypeptide(L)' 'YQLKGNPMTFSHLYSKSKIRMKRSFLNYLHLCVDYNFIEKEAVGPNVIYTITDKGRLMLNLFMQKSN' A
#
# COMPACT_ATOMS: atom_id res chain seq x y z
N TYR A 1 -7.37 -1.33 11.45
CA TYR A 1 -6.33 -0.37 11.01
C TYR A 1 -6.46 -0.15 9.51
N GLN A 2 -7.51 0.55 9.11
CA GLN A 2 -7.91 0.67 7.70
C GLN A 2 -7.04 1.73 7.01
N LEU A 3 -6.48 1.39 5.85
CA LEU A 3 -6.08 2.35 4.81
C LEU A 3 -7.35 3.09 4.37
N LYS A 4 -7.84 4.03 5.18
CA LYS A 4 -8.97 4.91 4.86
C LYS A 4 -8.52 5.87 3.77
N GLY A 5 -8.40 5.41 2.53
CA GLY A 5 -8.33 6.18 1.27
C GLY A 5 -7.32 7.32 1.14
N ASN A 6 -6.56 7.67 2.17
CA ASN A 6 -5.73 8.84 2.21
C ASN A 6 -4.38 8.49 1.61
N PRO A 7 -3.89 9.29 0.66
CA PRO A 7 -2.57 9.11 0.11
C PRO A 7 -1.50 9.11 1.21
N MET A 8 -0.50 8.23 1.11
CA MET A 8 0.52 8.04 2.14
C MET A 8 1.93 8.13 1.56
N THR A 9 2.87 8.64 2.34
CA THR A 9 4.29 8.62 1.98
C THR A 9 4.91 7.24 2.22
N PHE A 10 6.07 6.99 1.60
CA PHE A 10 6.86 5.78 1.83
C PHE A 10 7.10 5.50 3.33
N SER A 11 7.55 6.50 4.08
CA SER A 11 7.88 6.36 5.50
C SER A 11 6.66 5.97 6.34
N HIS A 12 5.48 6.49 6.00
CA HIS A 12 4.24 6.16 6.68
C HIS A 12 3.74 4.75 6.36
N LEU A 13 3.86 4.31 5.10
CA LEU A 13 3.56 2.94 4.73
C LEU A 13 4.52 1.95 5.41
N TYR A 14 5.82 2.27 5.43
CA TYR A 14 6.82 1.41 6.06
C TYR A 14 6.54 1.20 7.54
N SER A 15 6.31 2.30 8.29
CA SER A 15 6.05 2.24 9.73
C SER A 15 4.77 1.47 10.08
N LYS A 16 3.74 1.54 9.24
CA LYS A 16 2.47 0.83 9.46
C LYS A 16 2.44 -0.62 8.98
N SER A 17 3.33 -1.00 8.06
CA SER A 17 3.32 -2.34 7.44
C SER A 17 3.61 -3.50 8.40
N LYS A 18 4.24 -3.22 9.56
CA LYS A 18 4.84 -4.22 10.48
C LYS A 18 5.93 -5.09 9.84
N ILE A 19 6.34 -4.82 8.59
CA ILE A 19 7.42 -5.52 7.91
C ILE A 19 8.76 -4.94 8.40
N ARG A 20 9.50 -5.70 9.21
CA ARG A 20 10.74 -5.22 9.84
C ARG A 20 11.91 -5.03 8.87
N MET A 21 11.96 -5.83 7.79
CA MET A 21 13.06 -5.77 6.83
C MET A 21 12.72 -4.85 5.65
N LYS A 22 13.54 -3.81 5.46
CA LYS A 22 13.35 -2.82 4.38
C LYS A 22 13.26 -3.45 2.99
N ARG A 23 14.10 -4.45 2.69
CA ARG A 23 14.08 -5.16 1.39
C ARG A 23 12.77 -5.90 1.16
N SER A 24 12.25 -6.59 2.19
CA SER A 24 10.96 -7.28 2.11
C SER A 24 9.82 -6.29 1.91
N PHE A 25 9.85 -5.15 2.60
CA PHE A 25 8.86 -4.10 2.41
C PHE A 25 8.91 -3.54 0.99
N LEU A 26 10.10 -3.26 0.46
CA LEU A 26 10.26 -2.79 -0.92
C LEU A 26 9.71 -3.81 -1.92
N ASN A 27 10.03 -5.09 -1.78
CA ASN A 27 9.51 -6.13 -2.65
C ASN A 27 7.97 -6.20 -2.60
N TYR A 28 7.39 -6.11 -1.41
CA TYR A 28 5.93 -6.06 -1.25
C TYR A 28 5.32 -4.82 -1.91
N LEU A 29 5.95 -3.65 -1.72
CA LEU A 29 5.50 -2.40 -2.31
C LEU A 29 5.56 -2.44 -3.84
N HIS A 30 6.63 -3.01 -4.41
CA HIS A 30 6.76 -3.24 -5.85
C HIS A 30 5.65 -4.15 -6.35
N LEU A 31 5.40 -5.28 -5.69
CA LEU A 31 4.28 -6.16 -6.02
C LEU A 31 2.93 -5.41 -5.99
N CYS A 32 2.67 -4.60 -4.98
CA CYS A 32 1.41 -3.83 -4.93
C CYS A 32 1.27 -2.84 -6.10
N VAL A 33 2.36 -2.23 -6.56
CA VAL A 33 2.38 -1.33 -7.72
C VAL A 33 2.21 -2.12 -9.02
N ASP A 34 2.98 -3.18 -9.21
CA ASP A 34 3.00 -4.00 -10.44
C ASP A 34 1.63 -4.62 -10.73
N TYR A 35 0.89 -5.00 -9.68
CA TYR A 35 -0.46 -5.56 -9.80
C TYR A 35 -1.58 -4.52 -9.80
N ASN A 36 -1.23 -3.23 -9.81
CA ASN A 36 -2.15 -2.09 -9.77
C ASN A 36 -3.08 -2.10 -8.54
N PHE A 37 -2.59 -2.54 -7.39
CA PHE A 37 -3.31 -2.43 -6.11
C PHE A 37 -3.11 -1.06 -5.47
N ILE A 38 -1.95 -0.45 -5.73
CA ILE A 38 -1.66 0.92 -5.35
C ILE A 38 -1.04 1.65 -6.53
N GLU A 39 -1.29 2.94 -6.62
CA GLU A 39 -0.63 3.87 -7.53
C GLU A 39 0.39 4.70 -6.75
N LYS A 40 1.39 5.22 -7.47
CA LYS A 40 2.38 6.13 -6.90
C LYS A 40 2.50 7.38 -7.76
N GLU A 41 2.57 8.54 -7.12
CA GLU A 41 2.74 9.83 -7.77
C GLU A 41 3.93 10.57 -7.14
N ALA A 42 4.76 11.18 -7.99
CA ALA A 42 5.85 12.02 -7.52
C ALA A 42 5.30 13.43 -7.26
N VAL A 43 5.37 13.87 -6.00
CA VAL A 43 4.96 15.20 -5.55
C VAL A 43 6.17 15.91 -4.97
N GLY A 44 6.89 16.63 -5.83
CA GLY A 44 8.17 17.25 -5.50
C GLY A 44 9.22 16.20 -5.08
N PRO A 45 9.86 16.34 -3.91
CA PRO A 45 10.85 15.35 -3.44
C PRO A 45 10.21 14.07 -2.86
N ASN A 46 8.88 14.03 -2.74
CA ASN A 46 8.17 12.93 -2.09
C ASN A 46 7.46 12.04 -3.11
N VAL A 47 7.28 10.77 -2.74
CA VAL A 47 6.40 9.84 -3.46
C VAL A 47 5.19 9.57 -2.59
N ILE A 48 4.03 9.78 -3.17
CA ILE A 48 2.72 9.59 -2.56
C ILE A 48 2.10 8.32 -3.14
N TYR A 49 1.61 7.45 -2.28
CA TYR A 49 0.97 6.18 -2.65
C TYR A 49 -0.51 6.22 -2.32
N THR A 50 -1.35 5.79 -3.26
CA THR A 50 -2.81 5.78 -3.13
C THR A 50 -3.35 4.39 -3.47
N ILE A 51 -4.31 3.89 -2.70
CA ILE A 51 -4.95 2.60 -2.99
C ILE A 51 -5.95 2.76 -4.15
N THR A 52 -5.84 1.88 -5.15
CA THR A 52 -6.76 1.85 -6.29
C THR A 52 -8.06 1.13 -5.92
N ASP A 53 -9.07 1.23 -6.78
CA ASP A 53 -10.31 0.47 -6.61
C ASP A 53 -10.06 -1.04 -6.65
N LYS A 54 -9.15 -1.51 -7.51
CA LYS A 54 -8.72 -2.91 -7.56
C LYS A 54 -8.07 -3.33 -6.24
N GLY A 55 -7.21 -2.49 -5.67
CA GLY A 55 -6.61 -2.72 -4.35
C GLY A 55 -7.65 -2.79 -3.23
N ARG A 56 -8.67 -1.92 -3.27
CA ARG A 56 -9.79 -1.96 -2.31
C ARG A 56 -10.60 -3.25 -2.43
N LEU A 57 -10.94 -3.66 -3.65
CA LEU A 57 -11.66 -4.92 -3.90
C LEU A 57 -10.87 -6.13 -3.38
N MET A 58 -9.58 -6.20 -3.73
CA MET A 58 -8.68 -7.25 -3.25
C MET A 58 -8.67 -7.27 -1.71
N LEU A 59 -8.44 -6.12 -1.06
CA LEU A 59 -8.40 -6.03 0.40
C LEU A 59 -9.72 -6.47 1.04
N ASN A 60 -10.85 -6.10 0.46
CA ASN A 60 -12.17 -6.53 0.92
C ASN A 60 -12.33 -8.06 0.84
N LEU A 61 -11.84 -8.71 -0.22
CA LEU A 61 -11.88 -10.18 -0.34
C LEU A 61 -11.07 -10.87 0.77
N PHE A 62 -9.91 -10.32 1.15
CA PHE A 62 -9.14 -10.86 2.27
C PHE A 62 -9.81 -10.64 3.62
N MET A 63 -10.45 -9.48 3.82
CA MET A 63 -11.14 -9.16 5.07
C MET A 63 -12.44 -9.94 5.24
N GLN A 64 -13.15 -10.27 4.16
CA GLN A 64 -14.37 -11.09 4.21
C GLN A 64 -14.12 -12.53 4.66
N LYS A 65 -12.90 -13.06 4.43
CA LYS A 65 -12.51 -14.41 4.85
C LYS A 65 -12.18 -14.55 6.34
N SER A 66 -12.27 -13.46 7.11
CA SER A 66 -11.95 -13.37 8.54
C SER A 66 -13.17 -13.48 9.46
N ASN A 67 -14.36 -13.71 8.92
CA ASN A 67 -15.59 -14.04 9.66
C ASN A 67 -15.94 -15.51 9.48
#